data_AF-A0A0E3PAP0-F1
#
_entry.id   AF-A0A0E3PAP0-F1
#
_cell.length_a   1.000
_cell.length_b   1.000
_cell.length_c   1.000
_cell.angle_alpha   90.00
_cell.angle_beta   90.00
_cell.angle_gamma   90.00
#
_symmetry.space_group_name_H-M   'P 1'
#
loop_
_entity.id
_entity.type
_entity.pdbx_description
1 polymer ?
#
loop_
_entity_poly.entity_id
_entity_poly.type
_entity_poly.pdbx_seq_one_letter_code
_entity_poly.pdbx_strand_id
1 'polypeptide(L)' 'MIFPDVSGIMFTADPVTGNRKIVSIDASFDLGEALASGLVSADLYQIKSDKIIRRSRFQTVS' A
#
# COMPACT_ATOMS: atom_id res chain seq x y z
N MET A 1 20.93 -2.47 -6.81
CA MET A 1 19.50 -2.42 -7.19
C MET A 1 18.86 -3.74 -6.84
N ILE A 2 17.62 -3.71 -6.34
CA ILE A 2 16.81 -4.89 -6.04
C ILE A 2 15.69 -4.92 -7.08
N PHE A 3 15.36 -6.10 -7.60
CA PHE A 3 14.26 -6.31 -8.54
C PHE A 3 13.14 -7.05 -7.80
N PRO A 4 12.24 -6.33 -7.10
CA PRO A 4 11.13 -6.95 -6.40
C PRO A 4 9.97 -7.22 -7.37
N ASP A 5 9.25 -8.32 -7.17
CA ASP A 5 7.98 -8.57 -7.87
C ASP A 5 6.89 -7.57 -7.42
N VAL A 6 6.95 -7.14 -6.15
CA VAL A 6 6.02 -6.20 -5.51
C VAL A 6 6.80 -5.25 -4.62
N SER A 7 6.44 -3.97 -4.66
CA SER A 7 7.00 -2.93 -3.81
C SER A 7 5.88 -2.09 -3.19
N GLY A 8 6.21 -1.31 -2.15
CA GLY A 8 5.18 -0.61 -1.41
C GLY A 8 5.69 0.39 -0.39
N ILE A 9 4.75 1.16 0.17
CA ILE A 9 4.95 2.07 1.30
C ILE A 9 4.10 1.58 2.47
N MET A 10 4.67 1.61 3.68
CA MET A 10 3.96 1.29 4.91
C MET A 10 3.96 2.48 5.86
N PHE A 11 2.78 2.84 6.35
CA PHE A 11 2.58 3.81 7.41
C PHE A 11 2.13 3.09 8.68
N THR A 12 2.84 3.28 9.78
CA THR A 12 2.49 2.71 11.10
C THR A 12 1.30 3.41 11.78
N ALA A 13 0.76 4.44 11.14
CA ALA A 13 -0.45 5.15 11.53
C ALA A 13 -1.25 5.45 10.26
N ASP A 14 -2.57 5.52 10.37
CA ASP A 14 -3.41 5.92 9.24
C ASP A 14 -3.02 7.34 8.79
N PRO A 15 -2.49 7.54 7.57
CA PRO A 15 -2.03 8.85 7.10
C PRO A 15 -3.18 9.84 6.86
N VAL A 16 -4.43 9.36 6.74
CA VAL A 16 -5.61 10.22 6.53
C VAL A 16 -6.17 10.72 7.85
N THR A 17 -6.32 9.84 8.84
CA THR A 17 -6.95 10.17 10.13
C THR A 17 -5.97 10.42 11.27
N GLY A 18 -4.68 10.08 11.09
CA GLY A 18 -3.67 10.08 12.14
C GLY A 18 -3.81 8.93 13.16
N ASN A 19 -4.69 7.97 12.91
CA ASN A 19 -4.97 6.88 13.84
C ASN A 19 -3.79 5.89 13.93
N ARG A 20 -3.02 5.98 15.01
CA ARG A 20 -1.85 5.12 15.30
C ARG A 20 -2.18 3.66 15.62
N LYS A 21 -3.47 3.29 15.69
CA LYS A 21 -3.90 1.89 15.85
C LYS A 21 -4.10 1.19 14.51
N ILE A 22 -4.02 1.93 13.41
CA ILE A 22 -4.21 1.42 12.05
C ILE A 22 -2.88 1.54 11.31
N VAL A 23 -2.41 0.44 10.76
CA VAL A 23 -1.28 0.40 9.84
C VAL A 23 -1.84 0.42 8.43
N SER A 24 -1.37 1.33 7.59
CA SER A 24 -1.76 1.44 6.17
C SER A 24 -0.59 0.99 5.31
N ILE A 25 -0.86 0.14 4.31
CA ILE A 25 0.13 -0.38 3.36
C ILE A 25 -0.38 -0.14 1.96
N ASP A 26 0.40 0.59 1.17
CA ASP A 26 0.20 0.75 -0.26
C ASP A 26 1.19 -0.16 -0.99
N ALA A 27 0.70 -1.10 -1.80
CA ALA A 27 1.54 -2.06 -2.51
C ALA A 27 1.19 -2.08 -4.00
N SER A 28 2.19 -1.99 -4.86
CA SER A 28 2.04 -2.15 -6.31
C SER A 28 3.02 -3.16 -6.85
N PHE A 29 2.71 -3.71 -8.02
CA PHE A 29 3.70 -4.43 -8.81
C PHE A 29 4.79 -3.46 -9.28
N ASP A 30 5.95 -4.02 -9.65
CA ASP A 30 7.11 -3.28 -10.16
C ASP A 30 7.85 -2.40 -9.13
N LEU A 31 8.81 -1.60 -9.59
CA LEU A 31 9.63 -0.70 -8.78
C LEU A 31 8.80 0.32 -7.98
N GLY A 32 9.13 0.47 -6.70
CA GLY A 32 8.41 1.35 -5.76
C GLY A 32 8.54 2.83 -6.10
N GLU A 33 9.45 3.19 -7.01
CA GLU A 33 9.57 4.55 -7.55
C GLU A 33 8.36 4.92 -8.40
N ALA A 34 7.76 3.97 -9.13
CA ALA A 34 6.58 4.21 -9.93
C ALA A 34 5.34 4.48 -9.03
N LEU A 35 5.27 3.79 -7.90
CA LEU A 35 4.30 4.04 -6.83
C LEU A 35 4.51 5.43 -6.19
N ALA A 36 5.74 5.73 -5.75
CA ALA A 36 6.06 7.00 -5.10
C ALA A 36 5.84 8.21 -6.02
N SER A 37 5.98 8.02 -7.34
CA SER A 37 5.73 9.04 -8.36
C SER A 37 4.24 9.20 -8.73
N GLY A 38 3.35 8.37 -8.19
CA GLY A 38 1.91 8.37 -8.52
C GLY A 38 1.59 7.89 -9.94
N LEU A 39 2.53 7.20 -10.60
CA LEU A 39 2.37 6.70 -11.97
C LEU A 39 1.63 5.35 -12.01
N VAL A 40 1.56 4.64 -10.89
CA VAL A 40 0.95 3.31 -10.76
C VAL A 40 -0.09 3.30 -9.64
N SER A 41 -1.22 2.63 -9.89
CA SER A 41 -2.24 2.39 -8.87
C SER A 41 -1.81 1.26 -7.93
N ALA A 42 -1.77 1.54 -6.63
CA ALA A 42 -1.45 0.56 -5.59
C ALA A 42 -2.70 -0.10 -5.02
N ASP A 43 -2.58 -1.35 -4.61
CA ASP A 43 -3.49 -1.95 -3.64
C ASP A 43 -3.30 -1.29 -2.27
N LEU A 44 -4.40 -0.89 -1.63
CA LEU A 44 -4.41 -0.34 -0.27
C LEU A 44 -4.90 -1.41 0.73
N TYR A 45 -4.09 -1.64 1.76
CA TYR A 45 -4.41 -2.49 2.90
C TYR A 45 -4.41 -1.67 4.18
N GLN A 46 -5.42 -1.85 5.03
CA GLN A 46 -5.39 -1.32 6.39
C GLN A 46 -5.53 -2.44 7.41
N ILE A 47 -4.66 -2.43 8.39
CA ILE A 47 -4.54 -3.45 9.43
C ILE A 47 -4.78 -2.80 10.79
N LYS A 48 -5.56 -3.46 11.64
CA LYS A 48 -5.79 -3.05 13.02
C LYS A 48 -5.82 -4.30 13.90
N SER A 49 -5.01 -4.33 14.94
CA SER A 49 -4.93 -5.48 15.88
C SER A 49 -4.74 -6.80 15.14
N ASP A 50 -3.73 -6.87 14.28
CA ASP A 50 -3.34 -8.05 13.48
C ASP A 50 -4.40 -8.57 12.50
N LYS A 51 -5.45 -7.78 12.24
CA LYS A 51 -6.50 -8.11 11.28
C LYS A 51 -6.55 -7.09 10.16
N ILE A 52 -6.74 -7.56 8.94
CA ILE A 52 -7.04 -6.70 7.80
C ILE A 52 -8.48 -6.19 7.95
N ILE A 53 -8.62 -4.88 8.13
CA ILE A 53 -9.93 -4.23 8.26
C ILE A 53 -10.37 -3.57 6.94
N ARG A 54 -9.44 -3.34 6.02
CA ARG A 54 -9.72 -2.80 4.69
C ARG A 54 -8.78 -3.39 3.66
N ARG A 55 -9.33 -3.72 2.50
CA ARG A 55 -8.60 -4.12 1.30
C ARG A 55 -9.23 -3.44 0.09
N SER A 56 -8.48 -2.60 -0.60
CA SER A 56 -8.85 -2.03 -1.89
C SER A 56 -7.85 -2.54 -2.91
N ARG A 57 -8.30 -3.30 -3.90
CA ARG A 57 -7.44 -3.77 -4.97
C ARG A 57 -7.74 -3.01 -6.24
N PHE A 58 -6.72 -2.43 -6.84
CA PHE A 58 -6.84 -1.83 -8.16
C PHE A 58 -6.30 -2.86 -9.16
N GLN A 59 -7.16 -3.77 -9.59
CA GLN A 59 -6.88 -4.57 -10.78
C GLN A 59 -7.06 -3.66 -11.99
N THR A 60 -5.95 -3.27 -12.62
CA THR A 60 -6.00 -2.84 -14.02
C THR A 60 -6.41 -4.07 -14.82
N VAL A 61 -7.67 -4.05 -15.26
CA VAL A 61 -8.18 -4.99 -16.28
C VAL A 61 -7.38 -4.71 -17.54
N SER A 62 -6.66 -5.73 -18.04
CA SER A 62 -6.04 -5.69 -19.37
C SER A 62 -7.10 -5.61 -20.46
#